data_AF-A0A067JPS9-F1
#
_entry.id   AF-A0A067JPS9-F1
#
_cell.length_a   1.000
_cell.length_b   1.000
_cell.length_c   1.000
_cell.angle_alpha   90.00
_cell.angle_beta   90.00
_cell.angle_gamma   90.00
#
_symmetry.space_group_name_H-M   'P 1'
#
loop_
_entity.id
_entity.type
_entity.pdbx_description
1 polymer ?
#
loop_
_entity_poly.entity_id
_entity_poly.type
_entity_poly.pdbx_seq_one_letter_code
_entity_poly.pdbx_strand_id
1 'polypeptide(L)'
;MDRLVKPDVKEVEIAFKRGQKCTTTFRLTNLMHTMSVAVSLTTTNPSVFSFTQVFSIIPPLSSSSYNLVLSQSPDPPSLCSPPDVITVKSAMLPTGKAHMEDLRRLFSRPGSHIFRDASIPISIVGPHFAEYLISNHAQISDVYSYFNRAISGCTRSEFTTLLKSAVLSGNAILVAKLLDIGGDVNCKDSEGQSLITQAIKAGNIEVVRVLIASDCLIDNLIDKVLHEAAAINRVDIMEVLCSHFKDIDANSIDLHGRTPIHVAASYGHVEVIRFCSSIGGKVDSVDCNGCTPLHLASEKGHLEAVECLLDCSGYIKYAVNKEGKTAFALAVENGNSYLYSLLQLGDALHRAARLGDVNGIKRCITEGANVNDRDQNGWTPLHRAAFKGRIESVKALISHGGRVDVVDDLGYSPLHCAVEAGQVQVALFLIANGAKANLKSIKTKNCSPSVFSKEKEPISIEAELPVEFEFCKL
;
A
#
# COMPACT_ATOMS: atom_id res chain seq x y z
N MET A 1 -33.55 -40.73 -41.17
CA MET A 1 -32.19 -40.35 -40.74
C MET A 1 -32.21 -38.88 -40.49
N ASP A 2 -31.96 -38.48 -39.25
CA ASP A 2 -32.08 -37.07 -38.87
C ASP A 2 -30.76 -36.31 -39.09
N ARG A 3 -29.67 -37.05 -39.37
CA ARG A 3 -28.33 -36.53 -39.65
C ARG A 3 -27.62 -37.39 -40.69
N LEU A 4 -26.91 -36.77 -41.62
CA LEU A 4 -26.08 -37.46 -42.63
C LEU A 4 -24.61 -37.58 -42.21
N VAL A 5 -24.15 -36.66 -41.37
CA VAL A 5 -22.77 -36.54 -40.93
C VAL A 5 -22.71 -36.37 -39.41
N LYS A 6 -21.65 -36.89 -38.79
CA LYS A 6 -21.41 -36.78 -37.34
C LYS A 6 -20.02 -36.18 -37.06
N PRO A 7 -19.91 -35.14 -36.21
CA PRO A 7 -18.62 -34.66 -35.73
C PRO A 7 -17.98 -35.62 -34.72
N ASP A 8 -16.66 -35.66 -34.71
CA ASP A 8 -15.86 -36.41 -33.73
C ASP A 8 -15.80 -35.72 -32.35
N VAL A 9 -15.97 -34.40 -32.32
CA VAL A 9 -15.97 -33.57 -31.10
C VAL A 9 -17.35 -33.00 -30.77
N LYS A 10 -17.59 -32.76 -29.47
CA LYS A 10 -18.77 -32.04 -28.99
C LYS A 10 -18.59 -30.52 -29.03
N GLU A 11 -17.34 -30.07 -28.93
CA GLU A 11 -16.91 -28.67 -28.89
C GLU A 11 -15.54 -28.57 -29.56
N VAL A 12 -15.30 -27.47 -30.28
CA VAL A 12 -14.02 -27.20 -30.94
C VAL A 12 -13.24 -26.21 -30.10
N GLU A 13 -12.14 -26.66 -29.50
CA GLU A 13 -11.23 -25.82 -28.74
C GLU A 13 -10.16 -25.22 -29.67
N ILE A 14 -9.99 -23.91 -29.60
CA ILE A 14 -8.97 -23.18 -30.33
C ILE A 14 -8.03 -22.46 -29.37
N ALA A 15 -6.75 -22.82 -29.41
CA ALA A 15 -5.71 -22.23 -28.58
C ALA A 15 -5.34 -20.84 -29.11
N PHE A 16 -5.70 -19.78 -28.37
CA PHE A 16 -5.40 -18.40 -28.76
C PHE A 16 -3.97 -18.02 -28.43
N LYS A 17 -3.29 -17.42 -29.41
CA LYS A 17 -1.96 -16.82 -29.28
C LYS A 17 -2.00 -15.40 -29.84
N ARG A 18 -1.58 -14.42 -29.01
CA ARG A 18 -1.60 -13.01 -29.39
C ARG A 18 -0.80 -12.77 -30.66
N GLY A 19 -1.40 -12.05 -31.60
CA GLY A 19 -0.74 -11.66 -32.84
C GLY A 19 -0.40 -12.83 -33.76
N GLN A 20 -0.96 -14.03 -33.55
CA GLN A 20 -0.75 -15.19 -34.42
C GLN A 20 -2.07 -15.72 -34.98
N LYS A 21 -1.99 -16.28 -36.19
CA LYS A 21 -3.09 -17.03 -36.78
C LYS A 21 -3.20 -18.37 -36.04
N CYS A 22 -4.35 -18.62 -35.43
CA CYS A 22 -4.58 -19.84 -34.66
C CYS A 22 -5.44 -20.82 -35.46
N THR A 23 -5.09 -22.10 -35.46
CA THR A 23 -5.80 -23.13 -36.24
C THR A 23 -6.05 -24.36 -35.39
N THR A 24 -7.22 -24.96 -35.53
CA THR A 24 -7.59 -26.22 -34.87
C THR A 24 -8.29 -27.15 -35.85
N THR A 25 -8.17 -28.46 -35.64
CA THR A 25 -8.72 -29.49 -36.52
C THR A 25 -9.80 -30.29 -35.83
N PHE A 26 -10.90 -30.53 -36.53
CA PHE A 26 -11.92 -31.51 -36.15
C PHE A 26 -12.33 -32.34 -37.37
N ARG A 27 -13.05 -33.43 -37.14
CA ARG A 27 -13.41 -34.39 -38.19
C ARG A 27 -14.92 -34.58 -38.29
N LEU A 28 -15.41 -34.67 -39.51
CA LEU A 28 -16.78 -35.09 -39.79
C LEU A 28 -16.77 -36.46 -40.46
N THR A 29 -17.68 -37.34 -40.03
CA THR A 29 -17.81 -38.71 -40.54
C THR A 29 -19.15 -38.88 -41.23
N ASN A 30 -19.11 -39.36 -42.48
CA ASN A 30 -20.31 -39.68 -43.24
C ASN A 30 -20.96 -40.97 -42.69
N LEU A 31 -22.25 -40.88 -42.35
CA LEU A 31 -23.03 -41.99 -41.81
C LEU A 31 -23.69 -42.85 -42.91
N MET A 32 -23.62 -42.41 -44.17
CA MET A 32 -24.20 -43.11 -45.30
C MET A 32 -23.27 -44.25 -45.78
N HIS A 33 -23.85 -45.43 -45.96
CA HIS A 33 -23.13 -46.62 -46.44
C HIS A 33 -22.86 -46.60 -47.95
N THR A 34 -23.74 -45.97 -48.73
CA THR A 34 -23.76 -46.12 -50.21
C THR A 34 -23.60 -44.80 -50.96
N MET A 35 -23.70 -43.65 -50.29
CA MET A 35 -23.72 -42.33 -50.93
C MET A 35 -22.70 -41.38 -50.32
N SER A 36 -22.05 -40.59 -51.19
CA SER A 36 -21.26 -39.44 -50.73
C SER A 36 -22.18 -38.34 -50.22
N VAL A 37 -21.69 -37.59 -49.24
CA VAL A 37 -22.40 -36.46 -48.65
C VAL A 37 -21.63 -35.18 -48.91
N ALA A 38 -22.30 -34.20 -49.49
CA ALA A 38 -21.78 -32.84 -49.58
C ALA A 38 -21.94 -32.15 -48.22
N VAL A 39 -20.94 -31.37 -47.82
CA VAL A 39 -20.93 -30.64 -46.55
C VAL A 39 -20.60 -29.17 -46.78
N SER A 40 -21.31 -28.29 -46.07
CA SER A 40 -21.07 -26.86 -45.97
C SER A 40 -20.88 -26.46 -44.50
N LEU A 41 -19.79 -25.74 -44.24
CA LEU A 41 -19.45 -25.23 -42.91
C LEU A 41 -19.63 -23.72 -42.85
N THR A 42 -20.29 -23.23 -41.80
CA THR A 42 -20.45 -21.80 -41.54
C THR A 42 -20.26 -21.53 -40.05
N THR A 43 -19.77 -20.35 -39.69
CA THR A 43 -19.62 -19.92 -38.28
C THR A 43 -20.61 -18.80 -37.98
N THR A 44 -20.95 -18.62 -36.71
CA THR A 44 -21.78 -17.48 -36.25
C THR A 44 -21.11 -16.14 -36.60
N ASN A 45 -19.78 -16.07 -36.48
CA ASN A 45 -19.00 -14.88 -36.80
C ASN A 45 -17.92 -15.16 -37.87
N PRO A 46 -18.25 -15.05 -39.17
CA PRO A 46 -17.34 -15.37 -40.28
C PRO A 46 -16.16 -14.42 -40.44
N SER A 47 -16.21 -13.21 -39.85
CA SER A 47 -15.08 -12.26 -39.90
C SER A 47 -13.95 -12.67 -38.96
N VAL A 48 -14.28 -13.39 -37.88
CA VAL A 48 -13.33 -13.86 -36.87
C VAL A 48 -12.90 -15.30 -37.14
N PHE A 49 -13.87 -16.17 -37.45
CA PHE A 49 -13.64 -17.60 -37.67
C PHE A 49 -13.90 -17.99 -39.12
N SER A 50 -12.89 -18.57 -39.76
CA SER A 50 -12.95 -19.00 -41.15
C SER A 50 -12.51 -20.46 -41.32
N PHE A 51 -12.87 -21.06 -42.45
CA PHE A 51 -12.42 -22.40 -42.82
C PHE A 51 -11.50 -22.33 -44.04
N THR A 52 -10.46 -23.17 -44.07
CA THR A 52 -9.66 -23.34 -45.28
C THR A 52 -10.47 -23.96 -46.42
N GLN A 53 -11.47 -24.78 -46.07
CA GLN A 53 -12.37 -25.44 -47.00
C GLN A 53 -13.80 -25.38 -46.47
N VAL A 54 -14.61 -24.49 -47.05
CA VAL A 54 -16.02 -24.27 -46.68
C VAL A 54 -16.94 -25.36 -47.22
N PHE A 55 -16.62 -25.90 -48.40
CA PHE A 55 -17.39 -26.94 -49.10
C PHE A 55 -16.54 -28.18 -49.36
N SER A 56 -17.09 -29.35 -49.13
CA SER A 56 -16.39 -30.62 -49.32
C SER A 56 -17.37 -31.75 -49.61
N ILE A 57 -16.84 -32.87 -50.09
CA ILE A 57 -17.58 -34.11 -50.31
C ILE A 57 -16.92 -35.18 -49.47
N ILE A 58 -17.69 -35.83 -48.61
CA ILE A 58 -17.23 -36.94 -47.79
C ILE A 58 -17.74 -38.25 -48.42
N PRO A 59 -16.85 -39.13 -48.91
CA PRO A 59 -17.23 -40.45 -49.44
C PRO A 59 -18.01 -41.31 -48.42
N PRO A 60 -18.73 -42.36 -48.88
CA PRO A 60 -19.44 -43.27 -47.98
C PRO A 60 -18.51 -43.88 -46.93
N LEU A 61 -18.98 -43.97 -45.68
CA LEU A 61 -18.27 -44.56 -44.54
C LEU A 61 -16.84 -44.00 -44.32
N SER A 62 -16.60 -42.77 -44.75
CA SER A 62 -15.32 -42.11 -44.60
C SER A 62 -15.45 -40.85 -43.74
N SER A 63 -14.30 -40.31 -43.36
CA SER A 63 -14.23 -39.10 -42.57
C SER A 63 -13.30 -38.08 -43.23
N SER A 64 -13.59 -36.80 -43.05
CA SER A 64 -12.77 -35.69 -43.55
C SER A 64 -12.44 -34.72 -42.43
N SER A 65 -11.21 -34.20 -42.45
CA SER A 65 -10.71 -33.25 -41.45
C SER A 65 -10.91 -31.81 -41.94
N TYR A 66 -11.29 -30.92 -41.02
CA TYR A 66 -11.55 -29.51 -41.29
C TYR A 66 -10.74 -28.64 -40.36
N ASN A 67 -10.13 -27.60 -40.91
CA ASN A 67 -9.37 -26.61 -40.16
C ASN A 67 -10.24 -25.39 -39.88
N LEU A 68 -10.57 -25.16 -38.62
CA LEU A 68 -11.09 -23.87 -38.16
C LEU A 68 -9.90 -22.93 -37.94
N VAL A 69 -10.01 -21.72 -38.47
CA VAL A 69 -8.98 -20.69 -38.44
C VAL A 69 -9.54 -19.47 -37.71
N LEU A 70 -8.87 -19.06 -36.65
CA LEU A 70 -9.07 -17.75 -36.02
C LEU A 70 -8.12 -16.74 -36.66
N SER A 71 -8.68 -15.62 -37.12
CA SER A 71 -7.93 -14.52 -37.71
C SER A 71 -6.86 -13.98 -36.75
N GLN A 72 -5.71 -13.58 -37.30
CA GLN A 72 -4.66 -12.95 -36.52
C GLN A 72 -5.18 -11.65 -35.89
N SER A 73 -5.14 -11.58 -34.56
CA SER A 73 -5.58 -10.42 -33.79
C SER A 73 -4.68 -10.22 -32.57
N PRO A 74 -4.39 -8.97 -32.17
CA PRO A 74 -3.69 -8.69 -30.91
C PRO A 74 -4.54 -9.08 -29.70
N ASP A 75 -5.86 -8.88 -29.77
CA ASP A 75 -6.81 -9.19 -28.71
C ASP A 75 -7.62 -10.44 -29.03
N PRO A 76 -8.07 -11.18 -28.00
CA PRO A 76 -8.96 -12.30 -28.23
C PRO A 76 -10.32 -11.83 -28.76
N PRO A 77 -11.07 -12.72 -29.43
CA PRO A 77 -12.45 -12.47 -29.83
C PRO A 77 -13.30 -11.93 -28.68
N SER A 78 -14.23 -11.04 -28.99
CA SER A 78 -15.24 -10.60 -28.04
C SER A 78 -16.00 -11.80 -27.48
N LEU A 79 -16.17 -11.85 -26.16
CA LEU A 79 -16.96 -12.88 -25.48
C LEU A 79 -18.44 -12.71 -25.84
N CYS A 80 -18.91 -13.44 -26.85
CA CYS A 80 -20.31 -13.43 -27.23
C CYS A 80 -21.15 -14.33 -26.32
N SER A 81 -22.32 -13.82 -25.91
CA SER A 81 -23.40 -14.62 -25.34
C SER A 81 -24.63 -14.48 -26.26
N PRO A 82 -25.02 -15.53 -27.00
CA PRO A 82 -24.57 -16.93 -26.94
C PRO A 82 -23.17 -17.17 -27.56
N PRO A 83 -22.48 -18.27 -27.20
CA PRO A 83 -21.14 -18.60 -27.71
C PRO A 83 -21.14 -18.83 -29.22
N ASP A 84 -20.00 -18.59 -29.86
CA ASP A 84 -19.83 -18.83 -31.29
C ASP A 84 -19.93 -20.33 -31.64
N VAL A 85 -20.57 -20.64 -32.77
CA VAL A 85 -20.90 -22.03 -33.14
C VAL A 85 -20.56 -22.28 -34.60
N ILE A 86 -20.07 -23.47 -34.90
CA ILE A 86 -19.95 -24.02 -36.25
C ILE A 86 -21.28 -24.70 -36.60
N THR A 87 -21.93 -24.22 -37.65
CA THR A 87 -23.10 -24.86 -38.23
C THR A 87 -22.66 -25.77 -39.39
N VAL A 88 -22.94 -27.06 -39.25
CA VAL A 88 -22.69 -28.09 -40.26
C VAL A 88 -23.98 -28.36 -41.02
N LYS A 89 -23.98 -28.04 -42.31
CA LYS A 89 -25.05 -28.39 -43.23
C LYS A 89 -24.58 -29.50 -44.16
N SER A 90 -25.47 -30.41 -44.47
CA SER A 90 -25.16 -31.53 -45.37
C SER A 90 -26.27 -31.79 -46.37
N ALA A 91 -25.92 -32.43 -47.49
CA ALA A 91 -26.85 -32.86 -48.50
C ALA A 91 -26.35 -34.14 -49.17
N MET A 92 -27.25 -35.06 -49.50
CA MET A 92 -26.89 -36.28 -50.22
C MET A 92 -26.42 -35.93 -51.64
N LEU A 93 -25.36 -36.58 -52.11
CA LEU A 93 -24.82 -36.38 -53.45
C LEU A 93 -24.83 -37.69 -54.26
N PRO A 94 -25.92 -38.01 -54.97
CA PRO A 94 -26.09 -39.30 -55.66
C PRO A 94 -25.02 -39.60 -56.70
N THR A 95 -24.50 -38.57 -57.38
CA THR A 95 -23.47 -38.70 -58.42
C THR A 95 -22.07 -38.88 -57.84
N GLY A 96 -21.88 -38.66 -56.53
CA GLY A 96 -20.59 -38.74 -55.84
C GLY A 96 -19.56 -37.67 -56.25
N LYS A 97 -19.86 -36.82 -57.24
CA LYS A 97 -18.98 -35.79 -57.79
C LYS A 97 -19.75 -34.49 -58.02
N ALA A 98 -19.17 -33.37 -57.62
CA ALA A 98 -19.67 -32.02 -57.86
C ALA A 98 -18.50 -31.02 -57.85
N HIS A 99 -18.53 -30.00 -58.71
CA HIS A 99 -17.56 -28.91 -58.64
C HIS A 99 -17.92 -27.93 -57.51
N MET A 100 -16.96 -27.08 -57.12
CA MET A 100 -17.12 -26.10 -56.03
C MET A 100 -18.35 -25.20 -56.24
N GLU A 101 -18.60 -24.79 -57.48
CA GLU A 101 -19.71 -23.91 -57.86
C GLU A 101 -21.06 -24.62 -57.77
N ASP A 102 -21.10 -25.93 -58.04
CA ASP A 102 -22.29 -26.75 -57.87
C ASP A 102 -22.63 -26.88 -56.39
N LEU A 103 -21.62 -27.11 -55.53
CA LEU A 103 -21.79 -27.15 -54.08
C LEU A 103 -22.26 -25.80 -53.53
N ARG A 104 -21.70 -24.69 -54.00
CA ARG A 104 -22.17 -23.33 -53.64
C ARG A 104 -23.64 -23.11 -54.01
N ARG A 105 -24.05 -23.53 -55.21
CA ARG A 105 -25.45 -23.44 -55.66
C ARG A 105 -26.38 -24.36 -54.88
N LEU A 106 -25.91 -25.54 -54.49
CA LEU A 106 -26.66 -26.50 -53.69
C LEU A 106 -27.00 -25.91 -52.32
N PHE A 107 -26.01 -25.33 -51.63
CA PHE A 107 -26.20 -24.81 -50.27
C PHE A 107 -26.76 -23.37 -50.18
N SER A 108 -26.86 -22.66 -51.30
CA SER A 108 -27.42 -21.29 -51.32
C SER A 108 -28.94 -21.25 -51.25
N ARG A 109 -29.62 -22.34 -51.66
CA ARG A 109 -31.08 -22.43 -51.64
C ARG A 109 -31.55 -23.27 -50.46
N PRO A 110 -32.38 -22.73 -49.55
CA PRO A 110 -32.97 -23.57 -48.50
C PRO A 110 -33.90 -24.61 -49.15
N GLY A 111 -33.89 -25.83 -48.65
CA GLY A 111 -34.76 -26.89 -49.14
C GLY A 111 -34.70 -28.14 -48.25
N SER A 112 -35.66 -29.03 -48.44
CA SER A 112 -35.79 -30.29 -47.69
C SER A 112 -34.62 -31.26 -47.88
N HIS A 113 -33.77 -31.02 -48.89
CA HIS A 113 -32.58 -31.80 -49.19
C HIS A 113 -31.36 -31.39 -48.35
N ILE A 114 -31.44 -30.27 -47.61
CA ILE A 114 -30.36 -29.78 -46.74
C ILE A 114 -30.66 -30.11 -45.29
N PHE A 115 -29.78 -30.89 -44.68
CA PHE A 115 -29.86 -31.28 -43.27
C PHE A 115 -28.96 -30.37 -42.43
N ARG A 116 -29.42 -29.98 -41.24
CA ARG A 116 -28.62 -29.28 -40.22
C ARG A 116 -28.10 -30.31 -39.22
N ASP A 117 -27.03 -30.98 -39.59
CA ASP A 117 -26.56 -32.17 -38.88
C ASP A 117 -25.93 -31.88 -37.52
N ALA A 118 -25.26 -30.73 -37.39
CA ALA A 118 -24.60 -30.35 -36.14
C ALA A 118 -24.47 -28.84 -35.96
N SER A 119 -24.51 -28.44 -34.68
CA SER A 119 -24.15 -27.12 -34.18
C SER A 119 -23.08 -27.35 -33.12
N ILE A 120 -21.82 -27.06 -33.45
CA ILE A 120 -20.65 -27.38 -32.63
C ILE A 120 -20.11 -26.08 -32.02
N PRO A 121 -20.18 -25.88 -30.69
CA PRO A 121 -19.64 -24.70 -30.03
C PRO A 121 -18.13 -24.53 -30.27
N ILE A 122 -17.68 -23.28 -30.31
CA ILE A 122 -16.27 -22.90 -30.37
C ILE A 122 -15.88 -22.35 -29.00
N SER A 123 -14.87 -22.95 -28.37
CA SER A 123 -14.28 -22.45 -27.13
C SER A 123 -12.84 -22.00 -27.34
N ILE A 124 -12.52 -20.83 -26.79
CA ILE A 124 -11.17 -20.27 -26.86
C ILE A 124 -10.43 -20.73 -25.61
N VAL A 125 -9.25 -21.32 -25.82
CA VAL A 125 -8.42 -21.86 -24.74
C VAL A 125 -7.00 -21.32 -24.82
N GLY A 126 -6.20 -21.55 -23.77
CA GLY A 126 -4.78 -21.26 -23.74
C GLY A 126 -4.40 -20.07 -22.84
N PRO A 127 -3.08 -19.94 -22.55
CA PRO A 127 -2.58 -19.02 -21.54
C PRO A 127 -2.82 -17.55 -21.89
N HIS A 128 -2.66 -17.15 -23.16
CA HIS A 128 -2.87 -15.75 -23.55
C HIS A 128 -4.33 -15.29 -23.41
N PHE A 129 -5.28 -16.21 -23.57
CA PHE A 129 -6.69 -15.92 -23.34
C PHE A 129 -7.00 -15.89 -21.85
N ALA A 130 -6.47 -16.84 -21.07
CA ALA A 130 -6.57 -16.82 -19.61
C ALA A 130 -5.98 -15.53 -19.01
N GLU A 131 -4.84 -15.07 -19.52
CA GLU A 131 -4.21 -13.81 -19.14
C GLU A 131 -5.10 -12.60 -19.47
N TYR A 132 -5.71 -12.57 -20.67
CA TYR A 132 -6.69 -11.53 -21.01
C TYR A 132 -7.88 -11.51 -20.05
N LEU A 133 -8.40 -12.69 -19.68
CA LEU A 133 -9.50 -12.81 -18.71
C LEU A 133 -9.08 -12.30 -17.32
N ILE A 134 -7.84 -12.58 -16.89
CA ILE A 134 -7.28 -12.06 -15.65
C ILE A 134 -7.18 -10.53 -15.72
N SER A 135 -6.66 -9.95 -16.80
CA SER A 135 -6.51 -8.49 -16.91
C SER A 135 -7.84 -7.74 -16.99
N ASN A 136 -8.89 -8.36 -17.55
CA ASN A 136 -10.20 -7.74 -17.77
C ASN A 136 -11.29 -8.27 -16.83
N HIS A 137 -10.91 -8.92 -15.73
CA HIS A 137 -11.84 -9.65 -14.86
C HIS A 137 -12.96 -8.78 -14.27
N ALA A 138 -12.73 -7.48 -14.10
CA ALA A 138 -13.73 -6.54 -13.57
C ALA A 138 -14.84 -6.18 -14.58
N GLN A 139 -14.59 -6.35 -15.89
CA GLN A 139 -15.50 -5.92 -16.96
C GLN A 139 -16.32 -7.08 -17.55
N ILE A 140 -15.92 -8.32 -17.27
CA ILE A 140 -16.51 -9.52 -17.86
C ILE A 140 -17.46 -10.14 -16.84
N SER A 141 -18.72 -10.32 -17.20
CA SER A 141 -19.64 -11.17 -16.41
C SER A 141 -19.28 -12.64 -16.61
N ASP A 142 -19.35 -13.43 -15.54
CA ASP A 142 -19.04 -14.87 -15.52
C ASP A 142 -17.62 -15.28 -15.93
N VAL A 143 -16.60 -14.45 -15.64
CA VAL A 143 -15.16 -14.73 -15.88
C VAL A 143 -14.77 -16.14 -15.48
N TYR A 144 -15.28 -16.64 -14.36
CA TYR A 144 -15.00 -17.98 -13.85
C TYR A 144 -15.29 -19.09 -14.84
N SER A 145 -16.41 -19.00 -15.55
CA SER A 145 -16.80 -20.02 -16.51
C SER A 145 -15.85 -20.06 -17.71
N TYR A 146 -15.49 -18.88 -18.24
CA TYR A 146 -14.55 -18.73 -19.33
C TYR A 146 -13.12 -19.10 -18.91
N PHE A 147 -12.74 -18.75 -17.68
CA PHE A 147 -11.41 -19.01 -17.15
C PHE A 147 -11.16 -20.51 -16.99
N ASN A 148 -12.13 -21.27 -16.46
CA ASN A 148 -12.02 -22.73 -16.34
C ASN A 148 -11.83 -23.41 -17.70
N ARG A 149 -12.44 -22.89 -18.77
CA ARG A 149 -12.20 -23.37 -20.13
C ARG A 149 -10.84 -22.91 -20.65
N ALA A 150 -10.47 -21.66 -20.40
CA ALA A 150 -9.21 -21.09 -20.87
C ALA A 150 -7.99 -21.91 -20.38
N ILE A 151 -8.05 -22.41 -19.16
CA ILE A 151 -6.95 -23.14 -18.51
C ILE A 151 -6.92 -24.65 -18.82
N SER A 152 -7.92 -25.22 -19.51
CA SER A 152 -8.07 -26.68 -19.69
C SER A 152 -6.88 -27.36 -20.39
N GLY A 153 -6.18 -26.63 -21.25
CA GLY A 153 -5.02 -27.11 -22.02
C GLY A 153 -3.68 -26.51 -21.59
N CYS A 154 -3.61 -25.80 -20.46
CA CYS A 154 -2.39 -25.15 -20.01
C CYS A 154 -1.46 -26.12 -19.24
N THR A 155 -0.17 -25.88 -19.35
CA THR A 155 0.90 -26.58 -18.64
C THR A 155 1.14 -25.97 -17.25
N ARG A 156 1.85 -26.70 -16.38
CA ARG A 156 2.23 -26.19 -15.05
C ARG A 156 3.03 -24.89 -15.11
N SER A 157 3.96 -24.75 -16.05
CA SER A 157 4.73 -23.51 -16.24
C SER A 157 3.85 -22.32 -16.66
N GLU A 158 2.80 -22.59 -17.44
CA GLU A 158 1.83 -21.57 -17.83
C GLU A 158 0.94 -21.18 -16.65
N PHE A 159 0.53 -22.13 -15.80
CA PHE A 159 -0.18 -21.81 -14.55
C PHE A 159 0.62 -20.88 -13.65
N THR A 160 1.93 -21.11 -13.50
CA THR A 160 2.79 -20.23 -12.71
C THR A 160 2.90 -18.82 -13.32
N THR A 161 2.96 -18.72 -14.66
CA THR A 161 2.95 -17.41 -15.34
C THR A 161 1.61 -16.69 -15.14
N LEU A 162 0.50 -17.40 -15.31
CA LEU A 162 -0.84 -16.88 -15.06
C LEU A 162 -1.05 -16.47 -13.61
N LEU A 163 -0.46 -17.22 -12.67
CA LEU A 163 -0.53 -16.95 -11.24
C LEU A 163 0.11 -15.60 -10.92
N LYS A 164 1.28 -15.30 -11.50
CA LYS A 164 1.92 -13.98 -11.38
C LYS A 164 0.99 -12.87 -11.89
N SER A 165 0.39 -13.04 -13.07
CA SER A 165 -0.57 -12.06 -13.60
C SER A 165 -1.82 -11.91 -12.72
N ALA A 166 -2.31 -13.01 -12.13
CA ALA A 166 -3.47 -12.99 -11.24
C ALA A 166 -3.18 -12.26 -9.92
N VAL A 167 -1.98 -12.46 -9.35
CA VAL A 167 -1.51 -11.74 -8.16
C VAL A 167 -1.44 -10.23 -8.42
N LEU A 168 -0.83 -9.82 -9.53
CA LEU A 168 -0.76 -8.41 -9.93
C LEU A 168 -2.13 -7.78 -10.19
N SER A 169 -3.10 -8.58 -10.66
CA SER A 169 -4.47 -8.11 -10.87
C SER A 169 -5.28 -7.95 -9.57
N GLY A 170 -4.80 -8.50 -8.45
CA GLY A 170 -5.51 -8.45 -7.16
C GLY A 170 -6.71 -9.40 -7.04
N ASN A 171 -6.89 -10.35 -7.95
CA ASN A 171 -8.03 -11.26 -7.92
C ASN A 171 -7.72 -12.53 -7.11
N ALA A 172 -8.01 -12.48 -5.79
CA ALA A 172 -7.74 -13.57 -4.86
C ALA A 172 -8.41 -14.90 -5.25
N ILE A 173 -9.59 -14.85 -5.86
CA ILE A 173 -10.31 -16.05 -6.24
C ILE A 173 -9.60 -16.74 -7.44
N LEU A 174 -9.07 -15.96 -8.40
CA LEU A 174 -8.33 -16.53 -9.54
C LEU A 174 -6.98 -17.07 -9.10
N VAL A 175 -6.32 -16.38 -8.15
CA VAL A 175 -5.09 -16.85 -7.51
C VAL A 175 -5.32 -18.20 -6.82
N ALA A 176 -6.36 -18.32 -5.99
CA ALA A 176 -6.70 -19.59 -5.33
C ALA A 176 -6.91 -20.72 -6.34
N LYS A 177 -7.67 -20.44 -7.42
CA LYS A 177 -7.93 -21.44 -8.47
C LYS A 177 -6.66 -21.90 -9.18
N LEU A 178 -5.74 -20.98 -9.47
CA LEU A 178 -4.47 -21.28 -10.11
C LEU A 178 -3.52 -22.09 -9.20
N LEU A 179 -3.61 -21.88 -7.89
CA LEU A 179 -2.89 -22.68 -6.90
C LEU A 179 -3.48 -24.09 -6.78
N ASP A 180 -4.80 -24.23 -6.74
CA ASP A 180 -5.51 -25.53 -6.67
C ASP A 180 -5.15 -26.47 -7.83
N ILE A 181 -4.95 -25.92 -9.03
CA ILE A 181 -4.57 -26.69 -10.23
C ILE A 181 -3.05 -26.94 -10.33
N GLY A 182 -2.28 -26.49 -9.34
CA GLY A 182 -0.85 -26.79 -9.21
C GLY A 182 0.09 -25.72 -9.76
N GLY A 183 -0.33 -24.44 -9.77
CA GLY A 183 0.57 -23.31 -9.93
C GLY A 183 1.57 -23.22 -8.77
N ASP A 184 2.79 -22.79 -9.06
CA ASP A 184 3.86 -22.73 -8.06
C ASP A 184 3.78 -21.44 -7.21
N VAL A 185 3.34 -21.60 -5.95
CA VAL A 185 3.25 -20.50 -4.97
C VAL A 185 4.61 -19.89 -4.63
N ASN A 186 5.69 -20.68 -4.72
CA ASN A 186 7.04 -20.28 -4.36
C ASN A 186 7.86 -19.83 -5.58
N CYS A 187 7.17 -19.54 -6.68
CA CYS A 187 7.82 -19.00 -7.86
C CYS A 187 8.43 -17.63 -7.55
N LYS A 188 9.60 -17.39 -8.16
CA LYS A 188 10.34 -16.15 -8.05
C LYS A 188 10.27 -15.37 -9.36
N ASP A 189 10.38 -14.05 -9.29
CA ASP A 189 10.52 -13.22 -10.48
C ASP A 189 11.98 -13.14 -10.97
N SER A 190 12.25 -12.26 -11.94
CA SER A 190 13.58 -12.07 -12.50
C SER A 190 14.59 -11.48 -11.49
N GLU A 191 14.10 -10.81 -10.45
CA GLU A 191 14.92 -10.25 -9.37
C GLU A 191 15.09 -11.23 -8.20
N GLY A 192 14.44 -12.39 -8.27
CA GLY A 192 14.45 -13.41 -7.22
C GLY A 192 13.43 -13.16 -6.11
N GLN A 193 12.56 -12.15 -6.23
CA GLN A 193 11.51 -11.87 -5.25
C GLN A 193 10.42 -12.93 -5.34
N SER A 194 9.94 -13.35 -4.17
CA SER A 194 8.85 -14.30 -4.01
C SER A 194 7.53 -13.69 -4.44
N LEU A 195 6.60 -14.55 -4.85
CA LEU A 195 5.26 -14.15 -5.30
C LEU A 195 4.48 -13.33 -4.25
N ILE A 196 4.67 -13.62 -2.95
CA ILE A 196 4.04 -12.86 -1.86
C ILE A 196 4.50 -11.39 -1.82
N THR A 197 5.76 -11.12 -2.15
CA THR A 197 6.32 -9.75 -2.23
C THR A 197 5.59 -8.95 -3.31
N GLN A 198 5.27 -9.58 -4.45
CA GLN A 198 4.48 -8.96 -5.52
C GLN A 198 3.03 -8.68 -5.08
N ALA A 199 2.42 -9.61 -4.32
CA ALA A 199 1.09 -9.41 -3.75
C ALA A 199 1.05 -8.25 -2.75
N ILE A 200 2.08 -8.11 -1.91
CA ILE A 200 2.24 -7.00 -0.97
C ILE A 200 2.34 -5.69 -1.76
N LYS A 201 3.23 -5.60 -2.76
CA LYS A 201 3.38 -4.41 -3.62
C LYS A 201 2.06 -4.00 -4.30
N ALA A 202 1.24 -4.97 -4.71
CA ALA A 202 -0.09 -4.73 -5.26
C ALA A 202 -1.13 -4.26 -4.20
N GLY A 203 -0.83 -4.41 -2.91
CA GLY A 203 -1.66 -3.98 -1.79
C GLY A 203 -2.92 -4.84 -1.60
N ASN A 204 -2.98 -6.07 -2.10
CA ASN A 204 -4.17 -6.89 -1.99
C ASN A 204 -4.06 -7.91 -0.84
N ILE A 205 -4.67 -7.59 0.29
CA ILE A 205 -4.60 -8.41 1.51
C ILE A 205 -5.24 -9.80 1.33
N GLU A 206 -6.30 -9.92 0.52
CA GLU A 206 -6.95 -11.21 0.26
C GLU A 206 -6.04 -12.12 -0.56
N VAL A 207 -5.32 -11.57 -1.55
CA VAL A 207 -4.29 -12.31 -2.27
C VAL A 207 -3.17 -12.75 -1.33
N VAL A 208 -2.69 -11.86 -0.45
CA VAL A 208 -1.68 -12.20 0.57
C VAL A 208 -2.16 -13.35 1.46
N ARG A 209 -3.40 -13.30 1.95
CA ARG A 209 -4.00 -14.40 2.75
C ARG A 209 -4.05 -15.71 2.00
N VAL A 210 -4.45 -15.71 0.73
CA VAL A 210 -4.51 -16.91 -0.11
C VAL A 210 -3.11 -17.52 -0.29
N LEU A 211 -2.09 -16.70 -0.52
CA LEU A 211 -0.71 -17.17 -0.65
C LEU A 211 -0.19 -17.78 0.67
N ILE A 212 -0.45 -17.14 1.81
CA ILE A 212 -0.09 -17.65 3.14
C ILE A 212 -0.79 -18.98 3.43
N ALA A 213 -2.09 -19.07 3.11
CA ALA A 213 -2.86 -20.31 3.28
C ALA A 213 -2.38 -21.46 2.37
N SER A 214 -1.59 -21.14 1.35
CA SER A 214 -1.01 -22.10 0.40
C SER A 214 0.45 -22.43 0.72
N ASP A 215 0.89 -22.21 1.97
CA ASP A 215 2.24 -22.51 2.46
C ASP A 215 3.37 -21.82 1.68
N CYS A 216 3.19 -20.54 1.34
CA CYS A 216 4.25 -19.75 0.71
C CYS A 216 5.46 -19.56 1.65
N LEU A 217 6.66 -19.62 1.07
CA LEU A 217 7.92 -19.37 1.77
C LEU A 217 8.32 -17.91 1.59
N ILE A 218 8.91 -17.34 2.65
CA ILE A 218 9.48 -15.99 2.64
C ILE A 218 10.99 -16.10 2.83
N ASP A 219 11.74 -15.44 1.95
CA ASP A 219 13.16 -15.21 2.11
C ASP A 219 13.38 -13.81 2.69
N ASN A 220 13.59 -13.72 4.01
CA ASN A 220 13.79 -12.44 4.70
C ASN A 220 14.98 -11.62 4.18
N LEU A 221 15.93 -12.24 3.46
CA LEU A 221 17.06 -11.52 2.86
C LEU A 221 16.68 -10.83 1.55
N ILE A 222 15.74 -11.41 0.78
CA ILE A 222 15.35 -10.92 -0.54
C ILE A 222 14.02 -10.18 -0.49
N ASP A 223 13.02 -10.76 0.15
CA ASP A 223 11.62 -10.31 0.04
C ASP A 223 11.32 -9.03 0.80
N LYS A 224 12.02 -8.78 1.92
CA LYS A 224 11.86 -7.57 2.74
C LYS A 224 10.40 -7.17 2.93
N VAL A 225 9.56 -8.17 3.24
CA VAL A 225 8.10 -8.04 3.22
C VAL A 225 7.56 -6.91 4.10
N LEU A 226 8.22 -6.62 5.23
CA LEU A 226 7.87 -5.51 6.10
C LEU A 226 8.26 -4.15 5.50
N HIS A 227 9.35 -4.04 4.74
CA HIS A 227 9.72 -2.80 4.04
C HIS A 227 8.72 -2.48 2.94
N GLU A 228 8.31 -3.50 2.16
CA GLU A 228 7.33 -3.33 1.10
C GLU A 228 5.96 -2.95 1.68
N ALA A 229 5.50 -3.65 2.73
CA ALA A 229 4.26 -3.31 3.41
C ALA A 229 4.31 -1.93 4.09
N ALA A 230 5.50 -1.53 4.59
CA ALA A 230 5.73 -0.20 5.13
C ALA A 230 5.63 0.87 4.05
N ALA A 231 6.21 0.67 2.87
CA ALA A 231 6.19 1.63 1.77
C ALA A 231 4.77 1.96 1.28
N ILE A 232 3.89 0.96 1.26
CA ILE A 232 2.49 1.10 0.81
C ILE A 232 1.51 1.51 1.92
N ASN A 233 1.99 1.75 3.16
CA ASN A 233 1.18 2.10 4.33
C ASN A 233 0.11 1.06 4.70
N ARG A 234 0.46 -0.24 4.72
CA ARG A 234 -0.49 -1.33 4.96
C ARG A 234 -0.19 -2.10 6.23
N VAL A 235 -0.59 -1.53 7.36
CA VAL A 235 -0.48 -2.15 8.69
C VAL A 235 -1.25 -3.47 8.77
N ASP A 236 -2.41 -3.56 8.12
CA ASP A 236 -3.21 -4.79 8.03
C ASP A 236 -2.47 -5.96 7.37
N ILE A 237 -1.66 -5.69 6.34
CA ILE A 237 -0.78 -6.69 5.72
C ILE A 237 0.36 -7.06 6.69
N MET A 238 0.95 -6.09 7.39
CA MET A 238 2.01 -6.36 8.36
C MET A 238 1.52 -7.22 9.54
N GLU A 239 0.31 -6.96 10.04
CA GLU A 239 -0.33 -7.78 11.08
C GLU A 239 -0.48 -9.24 10.63
N VAL A 240 -1.00 -9.45 9.42
CA VAL A 240 -1.15 -10.79 8.84
C VAL A 240 0.22 -11.46 8.74
N LEU A 241 1.23 -10.78 8.20
CA LEU A 241 2.59 -11.32 8.07
C LEU A 241 3.19 -11.71 9.43
N CYS A 242 3.16 -10.81 10.42
CA CYS A 242 3.73 -11.06 11.75
C CYS A 242 2.98 -12.15 12.53
N SER A 243 1.67 -12.31 12.30
CA SER A 243 0.87 -13.36 12.96
C SER A 243 1.19 -14.77 12.44
N HIS A 244 1.52 -14.89 11.15
CA HIS A 244 1.77 -16.17 10.49
C HIS A 244 3.27 -16.56 10.46
N PHE A 245 4.18 -15.60 10.36
CA PHE A 245 5.62 -15.85 10.27
C PHE A 245 6.34 -15.33 11.51
N LYS A 246 6.76 -16.26 12.39
CA LYS A 246 7.44 -15.94 13.65
C LYS A 246 8.86 -15.39 13.48
N ASP A 247 9.50 -15.69 12.35
CA ASP A 247 10.90 -15.34 12.08
C ASP A 247 11.06 -13.97 11.39
N ILE A 248 9.98 -13.19 11.26
CA ILE A 248 10.05 -11.85 10.68
C ILE A 248 10.69 -10.90 11.70
N ASP A 249 11.85 -10.36 11.34
CA ASP A 249 12.56 -9.36 12.13
C ASP A 249 12.10 -7.94 11.77
N ALA A 250 11.49 -7.27 12.73
CA ALA A 250 11.09 -5.85 12.65
C ALA A 250 12.27 -4.88 12.45
N ASN A 251 13.51 -5.36 12.69
CA ASN A 251 14.75 -4.61 12.51
C ASN A 251 15.57 -5.07 11.31
N SER A 252 15.00 -5.93 10.45
CA SER A 252 15.65 -6.33 9.21
C SER A 252 16.02 -5.12 8.36
N ILE A 253 17.17 -5.18 7.70
CA ILE A 253 17.69 -4.08 6.89
C ILE A 253 17.57 -4.38 5.39
N ASP A 254 17.32 -3.35 4.59
CA ASP A 254 17.39 -3.39 3.12
C ASP A 254 18.82 -3.13 2.60
N LEU A 255 18.98 -3.01 1.28
CA LEU A 255 20.27 -2.74 0.62
C LEU A 255 20.90 -1.40 1.01
N HIS A 256 20.12 -0.47 1.56
CA HIS A 256 20.57 0.82 2.06
C HIS A 256 20.74 0.83 3.59
N GLY A 257 20.65 -0.33 4.26
CA GLY A 257 20.71 -0.41 5.71
C GLY A 257 19.44 0.09 6.41
N ARG A 258 18.36 0.35 5.68
CA ARG A 258 17.12 0.91 6.23
C ARG A 258 16.27 -0.19 6.85
N THR A 259 15.69 0.08 8.01
CA THR A 259 14.64 -0.77 8.62
C THR A 259 13.25 -0.41 8.06
N PRO A 260 12.20 -1.22 8.31
CA PRO A 260 10.83 -0.84 7.93
C PRO A 260 10.40 0.53 8.48
N ILE A 261 10.86 0.90 9.68
CA ILE A 261 10.61 2.23 10.28
C ILE A 261 11.26 3.35 9.46
N HIS A 262 12.46 3.15 8.91
CA HIS A 262 13.10 4.15 8.02
C HIS A 262 12.26 4.35 6.76
N VAL A 263 11.77 3.26 6.16
CA VAL A 263 10.91 3.33 4.96
C VAL A 263 9.63 4.09 5.30
N ALA A 264 8.93 3.70 6.37
CA ALA A 264 7.71 4.37 6.81
C ALA A 264 7.93 5.86 7.11
N ALA A 265 9.02 6.21 7.80
CA ALA A 265 9.38 7.58 8.11
C ALA A 265 9.67 8.41 6.85
N SER A 266 10.32 7.84 5.84
CA SER A 266 10.60 8.51 4.57
C SER A 266 9.36 8.79 3.71
N TYR A 267 8.24 8.10 3.98
CA TYR A 267 6.96 8.32 3.31
C TYR A 267 5.89 8.98 4.22
N GLY A 268 6.20 9.21 5.50
CA GLY A 268 5.28 9.82 6.46
C GLY A 268 4.22 8.88 7.04
N HIS A 269 4.42 7.56 6.97
CA HIS A 269 3.43 6.55 7.36
C HIS A 269 3.42 6.28 8.87
N VAL A 270 2.73 7.15 9.61
CA VAL A 270 2.75 7.16 11.08
C VAL A 270 2.23 5.86 11.72
N GLU A 271 1.15 5.28 11.19
CA GLU A 271 0.60 4.03 11.73
C GLU A 271 1.57 2.86 11.57
N VAL A 272 2.34 2.83 10.48
CA VAL A 272 3.40 1.83 10.29
C VAL A 272 4.53 2.04 11.30
N ILE A 273 4.93 3.28 11.57
CA ILE A 273 5.95 3.60 12.59
C ILE A 273 5.51 3.07 13.96
N ARG A 274 4.28 3.37 14.37
CA ARG A 274 3.69 2.89 15.63
C ARG A 274 3.63 1.36 15.67
N PHE A 275 3.12 0.74 14.60
CA PHE A 275 3.02 -0.71 14.52
C PHE A 275 4.40 -1.38 14.64
N CYS A 276 5.39 -0.95 13.84
CA CYS A 276 6.75 -1.46 13.90
C CYS A 276 7.36 -1.30 15.29
N SER A 277 7.15 -0.14 15.94
CA SER A 277 7.62 0.08 17.32
C SER A 277 6.97 -0.88 18.31
N SER A 278 5.67 -1.15 18.16
CA SER A 278 4.94 -2.10 19.02
C SER A 278 5.42 -3.55 18.93
N ILE A 279 5.95 -3.95 17.77
CA ILE A 279 6.54 -5.29 17.55
C ILE A 279 8.05 -5.34 17.81
N GLY A 280 8.63 -4.32 18.45
CA GLY A 280 10.05 -4.29 18.86
C GLY A 280 11.01 -3.68 17.84
N GLY A 281 10.49 -2.91 16.88
CA GLY A 281 11.29 -2.13 15.93
C GLY A 281 12.03 -0.97 16.62
N LYS A 282 13.32 -0.85 16.34
CA LYS A 282 14.21 0.16 16.90
C LYS A 282 14.10 1.47 16.13
N VAL A 283 13.45 2.45 16.74
CA VAL A 283 13.23 3.79 16.18
C VAL A 283 14.50 4.62 16.00
N ASP A 284 15.60 4.23 16.64
CA ASP A 284 16.89 4.93 16.67
C ASP A 284 17.99 4.24 15.84
N SER A 285 17.64 3.18 15.10
CA SER A 285 18.59 2.53 14.18
C SER A 285 19.07 3.50 13.11
N VAL A 286 20.26 3.25 12.57
CA VAL A 286 20.86 4.07 11.51
C VAL A 286 21.03 3.28 10.23
N ASP A 287 20.81 3.94 9.10
CA ASP A 287 21.02 3.40 7.76
C ASP A 287 22.50 3.47 7.30
N CYS A 288 22.78 3.15 6.04
CA CYS A 288 24.13 3.18 5.48
C CYS A 288 24.76 4.58 5.47
N ASN A 289 23.97 5.65 5.57
CA ASN A 289 24.43 7.04 5.63
C ASN A 289 24.51 7.55 7.08
N GLY A 290 24.22 6.70 8.07
CA GLY A 290 24.11 7.11 9.47
C GLY A 290 22.82 7.86 9.76
N CYS A 291 21.86 7.92 8.82
CA CYS A 291 20.59 8.58 9.02
C CYS A 291 19.68 7.70 9.86
N THR A 292 19.05 8.28 10.88
CA THR A 292 17.95 7.65 11.62
C THR A 292 16.61 7.85 10.89
N PRO A 293 15.52 7.14 11.26
CA PRO A 293 14.19 7.43 10.72
C PRO A 293 13.77 8.90 10.87
N LEU A 294 14.16 9.57 11.97
CA LEU A 294 13.87 10.99 12.20
C LEU A 294 14.56 11.87 11.15
N HIS A 295 15.78 11.55 10.74
CA HIS A 295 16.48 12.28 9.68
C HIS A 295 15.69 12.21 8.38
N LEU A 296 15.24 11.02 7.98
CA LEU A 296 14.49 10.81 6.75
C LEU A 296 13.12 11.52 6.78
N ALA A 297 12.37 11.41 7.88
CA ALA A 297 11.09 12.12 8.03
C ALA A 297 11.29 13.65 7.99
N SER A 298 12.38 14.15 8.58
CA SER A 298 12.67 15.60 8.62
C SER A 298 13.15 16.16 7.29
N GLU A 299 13.96 15.38 6.55
CA GLU A 299 14.37 15.69 5.18
C GLU A 299 13.17 15.78 4.24
N LYS A 300 12.20 14.86 4.37
CA LYS A 300 11.00 14.81 3.52
C LYS A 300 9.83 15.67 4.00
N GLY A 301 9.93 16.26 5.20
CA GLY A 301 8.91 17.19 5.69
C GLY A 301 7.68 16.53 6.31
N HIS A 302 7.79 15.31 6.81
CA HIS A 302 6.63 14.59 7.37
C HIS A 302 6.40 14.93 8.84
N LEU A 303 5.64 16.00 9.11
CA LEU A 303 5.39 16.53 10.46
C LEU A 303 4.89 15.46 11.45
N GLU A 304 3.83 14.75 11.12
CA GLU A 304 3.22 13.78 12.02
C GLU A 304 4.13 12.57 12.28
N ALA A 305 4.96 12.21 11.29
CA ALA A 305 5.98 11.17 11.47
C ALA A 305 7.13 11.66 12.37
N VAL A 306 7.54 12.92 12.24
CA VAL A 306 8.53 13.54 13.13
C VAL A 306 8.01 13.59 14.57
N GLU A 307 6.77 14.05 14.78
CA GLU A 307 6.12 14.04 16.10
C GLU A 307 6.09 12.63 16.69
N CYS A 308 5.60 11.65 15.93
CA CYS A 308 5.53 10.26 16.38
C CYS A 308 6.90 9.67 16.74
N LEU A 309 7.95 9.97 15.96
CA LEU A 309 9.30 9.46 16.22
C LEU A 309 9.92 10.11 17.46
N LEU A 310 9.63 11.39 17.72
CA LEU A 310 10.07 12.09 18.94
C LEU A 310 9.34 11.57 20.18
N ASP A 311 8.04 11.25 20.05
CA ASP A 311 7.26 10.62 21.11
C ASP A 311 7.82 9.22 21.46
N CYS A 312 8.29 8.47 20.45
CA CYS A 312 8.93 7.18 20.67
C CYS A 312 10.33 7.29 21.31
N SER A 313 11.11 8.32 20.99
CA SER A 313 12.45 8.52 21.56
C SER A 313 12.92 9.98 21.52
N GLY A 314 12.85 10.66 22.67
CA GLY A 314 13.25 12.07 22.78
C GLY A 314 14.74 12.36 22.58
N TYR A 315 15.62 11.34 22.59
CA TYR A 315 17.07 11.53 22.38
C TYR A 315 17.46 11.56 20.90
N ILE A 316 16.62 11.05 20.01
CA ILE A 316 16.94 10.88 18.57
C ILE A 316 17.11 12.22 17.84
N LYS A 317 16.56 13.32 18.39
CA LYS A 317 16.69 14.68 17.83
C LYS A 317 18.12 15.18 17.68
N TYR A 318 19.04 14.68 18.51
CA TYR A 318 20.44 15.11 18.51
C TYR A 318 21.37 14.14 17.78
N ALA A 319 20.84 13.05 17.23
CA ALA A 319 21.63 12.13 16.42
C ALA A 319 22.18 12.89 15.20
N VAL A 320 23.38 12.51 14.77
CA VAL A 320 24.02 13.06 13.58
C VAL A 320 24.31 11.94 12.59
N ASN A 321 24.06 12.21 11.32
CA ASN A 321 24.43 11.30 10.24
C ASN A 321 25.94 11.36 9.93
N LYS A 322 26.41 10.61 8.93
CA LYS A 322 27.83 10.59 8.53
C LYS A 322 28.34 11.95 8.01
N GLU A 323 27.46 12.84 7.60
CA GLU A 323 27.79 14.22 7.20
C GLU A 323 27.85 15.19 8.40
N GLY A 324 27.59 14.70 9.61
CA GLY A 324 27.52 15.52 10.83
C GLY A 324 26.24 16.34 10.96
N LYS A 325 25.21 16.05 10.16
CA LYS A 325 23.95 16.77 10.14
C LYS A 325 22.93 16.13 11.07
N THR A 326 22.20 16.95 11.82
CA THR A 326 21.04 16.53 12.61
C THR A 326 19.78 16.51 11.73
N ALA A 327 18.70 15.91 12.24
CA ALA A 327 17.37 15.99 11.62
C ALA A 327 16.91 17.44 11.37
N PHE A 328 17.22 18.37 12.28
CA PHE A 328 16.96 19.80 12.09
C PHE A 328 17.74 20.39 10.92
N ALA A 329 19.04 20.09 10.81
CA ALA A 329 19.86 20.58 9.71
C ALA A 329 19.30 20.11 8.35
N LEU A 330 18.87 18.84 8.25
CA LEU A 330 18.22 18.33 7.04
C LEU A 330 16.87 19.01 6.77
N ALA A 331 16.05 19.29 7.79
CA ALA A 331 14.83 20.05 7.63
C ALA A 331 15.10 21.46 7.09
N VAL A 332 16.16 22.12 7.56
CA VAL A 332 16.56 23.45 7.10
C VAL A 332 17.04 23.42 5.65
N GLU A 333 17.91 22.47 5.29
CA GLU A 333 18.43 22.32 3.92
C GLU A 333 17.32 22.05 2.89
N ASN A 334 16.26 21.36 3.30
CA ASN A 334 15.12 21.03 2.44
C ASN A 334 13.95 22.02 2.56
N GLY A 335 14.07 23.07 3.38
CA GLY A 335 13.06 24.12 3.51
C GLY A 335 11.81 23.74 4.30
N ASN A 336 11.87 22.71 5.15
CA ASN A 336 10.75 22.22 5.96
C ASN A 336 10.58 23.04 7.24
N SER A 337 10.21 24.33 7.09
CA SER A 337 10.18 25.32 8.17
C SER A 337 9.24 25.02 9.33
N TYR A 338 8.13 24.33 9.07
CA TYR A 338 7.16 23.92 10.09
C TYR A 338 7.72 22.86 11.06
N LEU A 339 8.84 22.20 10.74
CA LEU A 339 9.51 21.26 11.64
C LEU A 339 10.50 21.94 12.61
N TYR A 340 10.83 23.21 12.38
CA TYR A 340 11.91 23.87 13.12
C TYR A 340 11.59 23.99 14.61
N SER A 341 10.33 24.34 14.93
CA SER A 341 9.80 24.38 16.30
C SER A 341 10.10 23.09 17.05
N LEU A 342 9.71 21.98 16.42
CA LEU A 342 9.69 20.64 16.98
C LEU A 342 11.09 20.03 17.15
N LEU A 343 11.99 20.24 16.19
CA LEU A 343 13.28 19.54 16.16
C LEU A 343 14.40 20.20 17.00
N GLN A 344 14.38 21.52 17.19
CA GLN A 344 15.52 22.23 17.79
C GLN A 344 15.13 23.50 18.55
N LEU A 345 14.12 24.22 18.06
CA LEU A 345 13.81 25.55 18.55
C LEU A 345 13.25 25.54 19.97
N GLY A 346 12.52 24.49 20.38
CA GLY A 346 12.13 24.29 21.77
C GLY A 346 13.32 24.31 22.73
N ASP A 347 14.33 23.44 22.57
CA ASP A 347 15.48 23.39 23.50
C ASP A 347 16.36 24.64 23.43
N ALA A 348 16.55 25.19 22.23
CA ALA A 348 17.30 26.42 22.03
C ALA A 348 16.62 27.60 22.75
N LEU A 349 15.29 27.69 22.66
CA LEU A 349 14.50 28.69 23.35
C LEU A 349 14.54 28.51 24.87
N HIS A 350 14.41 27.27 25.38
CA HIS A 350 14.58 26.96 26.80
C HIS A 350 15.97 27.35 27.31
N ARG A 351 17.02 27.10 26.52
CA ARG A 351 18.41 27.46 26.86
C ARG A 351 18.59 28.98 26.88
N ALA A 352 18.11 29.69 25.86
CA ALA A 352 18.18 31.14 25.78
C ALA A 352 17.44 31.80 26.94
N ALA A 353 16.23 31.31 27.26
CA ALA A 353 15.44 31.73 28.41
C ALA A 353 16.15 31.51 29.75
N ARG A 354 16.81 30.36 29.93
CA ARG A 354 17.60 30.04 31.13
C ARG A 354 18.83 30.94 31.28
N LEU A 355 19.53 31.23 30.17
CA LEU A 355 20.76 32.03 30.18
C LEU A 355 20.50 33.54 30.25
N GLY A 356 19.31 34.00 29.88
CA GLY A 356 18.99 35.42 29.79
C GLY A 356 19.27 36.04 28.42
N ASP A 357 19.47 35.21 27.38
CA ASP A 357 19.81 35.67 26.03
C ASP A 357 18.56 36.13 25.27
N VAL A 358 18.22 37.41 25.41
CA VAL A 358 17.04 38.02 24.77
C VAL A 358 17.14 37.99 23.25
N ASN A 359 18.35 38.13 22.69
CA ASN A 359 18.54 38.10 21.24
C ASN A 359 18.37 36.67 20.71
N GLY A 360 18.89 35.66 21.44
CA GLY A 360 18.63 34.25 21.17
C GLY A 360 17.14 33.91 21.23
N ILE A 361 16.40 34.40 22.23
CA ILE A 361 14.95 34.23 22.34
C ILE A 361 14.23 34.81 21.12
N LYS A 362 14.51 36.07 20.78
CA LYS A 362 13.89 36.73 19.61
C LYS A 362 14.21 35.98 18.32
N ARG A 363 15.46 35.58 18.14
CA ARG A 363 15.90 34.80 16.97
C ARG A 363 15.12 33.49 16.87
N CYS A 364 15.06 32.70 17.94
CA CYS A 364 14.33 31.44 17.94
C CYS A 364 12.84 31.64 17.61
N ILE A 365 12.19 32.67 18.18
CA ILE A 365 10.78 32.97 17.91
C ILE A 365 10.58 33.38 16.44
N THR A 366 11.46 34.23 15.88
CA THR A 366 11.43 34.61 14.46
C THR A 366 11.68 33.42 13.54
N GLU A 367 12.51 32.46 13.95
CA GLU A 367 12.75 31.20 13.26
C GLU A 367 11.59 30.19 13.38
N GLY A 368 10.52 30.55 14.12
CA GLY A 368 9.30 29.75 14.24
C GLY A 368 9.17 28.95 15.55
N ALA A 369 9.97 29.23 16.58
CA ALA A 369 9.88 28.55 17.87
C ALA A 369 8.51 28.78 18.51
N ASN A 370 7.86 27.73 18.99
CA ASN A 370 6.66 27.91 19.80
C ASN A 370 7.07 28.34 21.21
N VAL A 371 6.68 29.57 21.56
CA VAL A 371 6.99 30.21 22.85
C VAL A 371 6.50 29.39 24.06
N ASN A 372 5.49 28.54 23.86
CA ASN A 372 4.88 27.74 24.90
C ASN A 372 5.28 26.26 24.83
N ASP A 373 6.32 25.90 24.07
CA ASP A 373 6.84 24.52 24.03
C ASP A 373 7.20 24.03 25.43
N ARG A 374 6.93 22.75 25.70
CA ARG A 374 7.20 22.11 26.99
C ARG A 374 8.40 21.17 26.86
N ASP A 375 9.35 21.25 27.78
CA ASP A 375 10.42 20.27 27.90
C ASP A 375 9.94 18.97 28.59
N GLN A 376 10.85 18.02 28.76
CA GLN A 376 10.58 16.70 29.37
C GLN A 376 10.02 16.72 30.81
N ASN A 377 10.09 17.87 31.51
CA ASN A 377 9.51 18.05 32.84
C ASN A 377 8.18 18.83 32.79
N GLY A 378 7.66 19.09 31.58
CA GLY A 378 6.50 19.93 31.35
C GLY A 378 6.80 21.43 31.49
N TRP A 379 8.07 21.84 31.62
CA TRP A 379 8.43 23.25 31.78
C TRP A 379 8.39 23.98 30.45
N THR A 380 7.92 25.22 30.45
CA THR A 380 8.04 26.13 29.31
C THR A 380 9.32 26.97 29.41
N PRO A 381 9.74 27.68 28.33
CA PRO A 381 10.83 28.65 28.43
C PRO A 381 10.57 29.71 29.52
N LEU A 382 9.29 30.05 29.74
CA LEU A 382 8.89 30.98 30.80
C LEU A 382 9.18 30.42 32.20
N HIS A 383 8.97 29.12 32.45
CA HIS A 383 9.38 28.47 33.71
C HIS A 383 10.89 28.59 33.94
N ARG A 384 11.69 28.32 32.89
CA ARG A 384 13.17 28.41 32.97
C ARG A 384 13.64 29.84 33.25
N ALA A 385 13.08 30.83 32.57
CA ALA A 385 13.42 32.25 32.78
C ALA A 385 12.98 32.72 34.18
N ALA A 386 11.80 32.29 34.63
CA ALA A 386 11.25 32.63 35.94
C ALA A 386 12.07 32.07 37.09
N PHE A 387 12.39 30.77 37.05
CA PHE A 387 13.23 30.11 38.04
C PHE A 387 14.64 30.72 38.12
N LYS A 388 15.18 31.23 37.01
CA LYS A 388 16.51 31.86 36.97
C LYS A 388 16.52 33.38 37.18
N GLY A 389 15.36 34.01 37.37
CA GLY A 389 15.27 35.46 37.60
C GLY A 389 15.59 36.32 36.38
N ARG A 390 15.45 35.80 35.16
CA ARG A 390 15.79 36.53 33.92
C ARG A 390 14.63 37.43 33.47
N ILE A 391 14.48 38.59 34.11
CA ILE A 391 13.34 39.50 33.89
C ILE A 391 13.17 39.93 32.42
N GLU A 392 14.25 40.25 31.71
CA GLU A 392 14.18 40.67 30.30
C GLU A 392 13.77 39.52 29.37
N SER A 393 14.17 38.29 29.70
CA SER A 393 13.70 37.09 28.98
C SER A 393 12.22 36.82 29.26
N VAL A 394 11.74 37.01 30.49
CA VAL A 394 10.32 36.89 30.85
C VAL A 394 9.48 37.91 30.07
N LYS A 395 9.93 39.18 30.02
CA LYS A 395 9.28 40.23 29.20
C LYS A 395 9.22 39.84 27.73
N ALA A 396 10.35 39.40 27.16
CA ALA A 396 10.42 39.01 25.76
C ALA A 396 9.51 37.81 25.44
N LEU A 397 9.44 36.80 26.31
CA LEU A 397 8.58 35.63 26.09
C LEU A 397 7.09 36.01 26.17
N ILE A 398 6.69 36.82 27.16
CA ILE A 398 5.29 37.26 27.31
C ILE A 398 4.87 38.16 26.14
N SER A 399 5.73 39.08 25.69
CA SER A 399 5.42 39.97 24.57
C SER A 399 5.22 39.23 23.25
N HIS A 400 5.74 38.00 23.13
CA HIS A 400 5.59 37.13 21.96
C HIS A 400 4.58 35.99 22.21
N GLY A 401 3.65 36.15 23.15
CA GLY A 401 2.54 35.19 23.35
C GLY A 401 2.78 34.09 24.37
N GLY A 402 3.76 34.26 25.27
CA GLY A 402 4.02 33.34 26.38
C GLY A 402 2.88 33.33 27.40
N ARG A 403 2.29 32.15 27.61
CA ARG A 403 1.21 31.93 28.56
C ARG A 403 1.76 31.87 29.98
N VAL A 404 1.30 32.77 30.84
CA VAL A 404 1.79 32.95 32.23
C VAL A 404 1.32 31.89 33.22
N ASP A 405 0.22 31.19 32.90
CA ASP A 405 -0.47 30.24 33.79
C ASP A 405 -0.30 28.76 33.37
N VAL A 406 0.61 28.46 32.43
CA VAL A 406 0.90 27.06 32.07
C VAL A 406 1.48 26.36 33.28
N VAL A 407 1.03 25.15 33.58
CA VAL A 407 1.57 24.35 34.68
C VAL A 407 2.48 23.25 34.14
N ASP A 408 3.52 22.92 34.89
CA ASP A 408 4.35 21.74 34.65
C ASP A 408 3.64 20.45 35.10
N ASP A 409 4.32 19.31 34.95
CA ASP A 409 3.74 17.99 35.28
C ASP A 409 3.54 17.78 36.78
N LEU A 410 4.11 18.65 37.62
CA LEU A 410 3.94 18.69 39.07
C LEU A 410 2.89 19.74 39.51
N GLY A 411 2.30 20.48 38.55
CA GLY A 411 1.32 21.54 38.82
C GLY A 411 1.93 22.90 39.15
N TYR A 412 3.25 23.09 38.98
CA TYR A 412 3.93 24.36 39.22
C TYR A 412 3.74 25.28 38.03
N SER A 413 3.38 26.55 38.28
CA SER A 413 3.36 27.60 37.27
C SER A 413 4.70 28.35 37.25
N PRO A 414 4.98 29.17 36.22
CA PRO A 414 6.15 30.05 36.22
C PRO A 414 6.23 30.94 37.46
N LEU A 415 5.08 31.35 38.00
CA LEU A 415 5.01 32.12 39.25
C LEU A 415 5.47 31.30 40.45
N HIS A 416 5.04 30.03 40.58
CA HIS A 416 5.53 29.15 41.64
C HIS A 416 7.05 28.97 41.56
N CYS A 417 7.60 28.76 40.36
CA CYS A 417 9.04 28.64 40.17
C CYS A 417 9.81 29.93 40.52
N ALA A 418 9.26 31.11 40.21
CA ALA A 418 9.88 32.39 40.57
C ALA A 418 9.89 32.60 42.10
N VAL A 419 8.78 32.28 42.78
CA VAL A 419 8.65 32.42 44.23
C VAL A 419 9.57 31.45 44.96
N GLU A 420 9.61 30.18 44.55
CA GLU A 420 10.49 29.16 45.13
C GLU A 420 11.98 29.51 44.99
N ALA A 421 12.36 30.10 43.85
CA ALA A 421 13.72 30.55 43.60
C ALA A 421 14.05 31.94 44.19
N GLY A 422 13.13 32.58 44.92
CA GLY A 422 13.33 33.89 45.55
C GLY A 422 13.39 35.08 44.58
N GLN A 423 12.85 34.94 43.37
CA GLN A 423 12.95 35.93 42.29
C GLN A 423 11.82 36.96 42.35
N VAL A 424 11.89 37.86 43.34
CA VAL A 424 10.82 38.83 43.68
C VAL A 424 10.39 39.68 42.48
N GLN A 425 11.34 40.25 41.72
CA GLN A 425 11.02 41.11 40.58
C GLN A 425 10.26 40.36 39.47
N VAL A 426 10.60 39.10 39.23
CA VAL A 426 9.91 38.28 38.22
C VAL A 426 8.54 37.85 38.71
N ALA A 427 8.41 37.47 39.98
CA ALA A 427 7.12 37.10 40.57
C ALA A 427 6.11 38.26 40.50
N LEU A 428 6.54 39.48 40.88
CA LEU A 428 5.71 40.69 40.77
C LEU A 428 5.32 40.97 39.31
N PHE A 429 6.25 40.82 38.37
CA PHE A 429 5.98 41.04 36.95
C PHE A 429 4.98 40.01 36.39
N LEU A 430 5.08 38.74 36.79
CA LEU A 430 4.14 37.69 36.37
C LEU A 430 2.73 37.95 36.91
N ILE A 431 2.60 38.36 38.18
CA ILE A 431 1.31 38.74 38.79
C ILE A 431 0.71 39.94 38.04
N ALA A 432 1.52 40.95 37.73
CA ALA A 432 1.07 42.12 36.96
C ALA A 432 0.59 41.76 35.55
N ASN A 433 1.07 40.64 34.98
CA ASN A 433 0.65 40.12 33.68
C ASN A 433 -0.42 39.01 33.79
N GLY A 434 -1.14 38.95 34.92
CA GLY A 434 -2.32 38.10 35.09
C GLY A 434 -2.04 36.68 35.56
N ALA A 435 -0.83 36.37 36.08
CA ALA A 435 -0.56 35.07 36.67
C ALA A 435 -1.42 34.82 37.91
N LYS A 436 -2.10 33.68 37.98
CA LYS A 436 -2.95 33.33 39.12
C LYS A 436 -2.10 32.88 40.31
N ALA A 437 -2.07 33.69 41.35
CA ALA A 437 -1.49 33.33 42.64
C ALA A 437 -2.44 32.36 43.40
N ASN A 438 -2.48 31.11 42.97
CA ASN A 438 -3.21 30.07 43.72
C ASN A 438 -2.26 29.39 44.72
N LEU A 439 -2.52 29.57 46.01
CA LEU A 439 -1.90 28.83 47.10
C LEU A 439 -2.39 27.36 47.09
N LYS A 440 -1.95 26.54 46.13
CA LYS A 440 -2.19 25.09 46.17
C LYS A 440 -0.92 24.30 46.41
N SER A 441 -0.81 23.91 47.68
CA SER A 441 -0.05 22.82 48.30
C SER A 441 1.47 22.92 48.22
N ILE A 442 2.04 23.52 49.27
CA ILE A 442 3.22 22.96 49.90
C ILE A 442 2.82 21.55 50.36
N LYS A 443 2.85 20.56 49.47
CA LYS A 443 2.95 19.17 49.89
C LYS A 443 4.36 19.01 50.39
N THR A 444 4.54 19.20 51.70
CA THR A 444 5.68 18.70 52.46
C THR A 444 5.73 17.18 52.26
N LYS A 445 6.37 16.73 51.17
CA LYS A 445 6.87 15.36 51.12
C LYS A 445 8.04 15.31 52.09
N ASN A 446 7.87 14.51 53.14
CA ASN A 446 8.89 14.06 54.07
C ASN A 446 10.21 13.79 53.33
N CYS A 447 11.18 14.67 53.49
CA CYS A 447 12.59 14.34 53.36
C CYS A 447 13.25 14.70 54.70
N SER A 448 13.80 13.68 55.32
CA SER A 448 14.59 13.69 56.55
C SER A 448 15.66 14.79 56.55
N PRO A 449 15.98 15.37 57.73
CA PRO A 449 16.90 16.50 57.84
C PRO A 449 18.35 16.02 57.84
N SER A 450 19.14 16.39 56.84
CA SER A 450 20.60 16.47 57.00
C SER A 450 21.29 17.22 55.84
N VAL A 451 22.04 18.26 56.24
CA VAL A 451 23.17 18.94 55.55
C VAL A 451 22.78 19.73 54.28
N PHE A 452 22.71 21.07 54.27
CA PHE A 452 23.71 22.07 54.65
C PHE A 452 23.04 23.39 55.11
N SER A 453 23.52 23.91 56.25
CA SER A 453 23.83 25.33 56.59
C SER A 453 23.50 26.43 55.57
N LYS A 454 23.19 27.68 55.91
CA LYS A 454 22.90 28.51 57.10
C LYS A 454 22.62 29.92 56.50
N GLU A 455 21.92 30.79 57.24
CA GLU A 455 21.79 32.24 57.01
C GLU A 455 20.80 32.72 55.93
N LYS A 456 19.59 33.09 56.35
CA LYS A 456 19.21 34.50 56.61
C LYS A 456 17.80 34.57 57.22
N GLU A 457 17.66 35.47 58.19
CA GLU A 457 16.44 35.75 58.94
C GLU A 457 15.27 36.21 58.04
N PRO A 458 14.01 35.94 58.41
CA PRO A 458 12.85 36.44 57.69
C PRO A 458 12.64 37.92 58.03
N ILE A 459 12.68 38.78 57.02
CA ILE A 459 12.24 40.17 57.12
C ILE A 459 10.70 40.16 57.06
N SER A 460 10.08 40.50 58.18
CA SER A 460 8.65 40.83 58.26
C SER A 460 8.39 42.09 57.42
N ILE A 461 7.54 42.00 56.41
CA ILE A 461 6.95 43.17 55.75
C ILE A 461 5.50 43.23 56.22
N GLU A 462 5.27 43.98 57.30
CA GLU A 462 3.96 44.57 57.56
C GLU A 462 3.80 45.73 56.56
N ALA A 463 2.89 45.57 55.61
CA ALA A 463 2.42 46.65 54.76
C ALA A 463 1.05 47.08 55.27
N GLU A 464 1.02 48.19 56.01
CA GLU A 464 -0.19 48.98 56.20
C GLU A 464 -0.65 49.52 54.83
N LEU A 465 -1.85 49.12 54.42
CA LEU A 465 -2.61 49.72 53.32
C LEU A 465 -3.52 50.81 53.90
N PRO A 466 -3.54 52.02 53.34
CA PRO A 466 -4.73 52.84 53.33
C PRO A 466 -5.47 52.65 51.99
N VAL A 467 -6.69 52.13 52.13
CA VAL A 467 -7.95 52.44 51.40
C VAL A 467 -7.83 53.77 50.64
N GLU A 468 -8.14 53.91 49.34
CA GLU A 468 -9.45 53.82 48.68
C GLU A 468 -9.23 53.87 47.15
N PHE A 469 -9.99 53.10 46.36
CA PHE A 469 -10.54 53.61 45.09
C PHE A 469 -11.81 52.82 44.76
N GLU A 470 -12.93 53.55 44.77
CA GLU A 470 -14.28 53.11 44.48
C GLU A 470 -14.43 52.49 43.08
N PHE A 471 -15.13 51.36 43.03
CA PHE A 471 -15.82 50.89 41.85
C PHE A 471 -17.06 51.75 41.61
N CYS A 472 -17.15 52.44 40.47
CA CYS A 472 -18.44 52.88 39.93
C CYS A 472 -18.81 52.01 38.74
N LYS A 473 -19.84 51.19 38.95
CA LYS A 473 -20.64 50.55 37.90
C LYS A 473 -21.40 51.63 37.12
N LEU A 474 -21.19 51.68 35.81
CA LEU A 474 -22.22 51.53 34.76
C LEU A 474 -21.56 51.46 33.39
#